data_AF-A0A3C0MCR6-F1
#
_entry.id   AF-A0A3C0MCR6-F1
#
_cell.length_a   1.000
_cell.length_b   1.000
_cell.length_c   1.000
_cell.angle_alpha   90.00
_cell.angle_beta   90.00
_cell.angle_gamma   90.00
#
_symmetry.space_group_name_H-M   'P 1'
#
loop_
_entity.id
_entity.type
_entity.pdbx_description
1 polymer ?
#
loop_
_entity_poly.entity_id
_entity_poly.type
_entity_poly.pdbx_seq_one_letter_code
_entity_poly.pdbx_strand_id
1 'polypeptide(L)' 'RTPLNAIIGFAEMLHGEIFGKLGSPKYREYSLDIFNSANHLLAIITDILDLSKIESQKYEVTPERVAPRDTLHWV' A
#
# COMPACT_ATOMS: atom_id res chain seq x y z
N ARG A 1 -0.91 1.66 -11.07
CA ARG A 1 -1.84 1.35 -12.20
C ARG A 1 -2.24 -0.13 -12.21
N THR A 2 -1.28 -1.05 -12.14
CA THR A 2 -1.51 -2.51 -12.16
C THR A 2 -2.53 -3.03 -11.14
N PRO A 3 -2.49 -2.70 -9.83
CA PRO A 3 -3.46 -3.25 -8.88
C PRO A 3 -4.87 -2.71 -9.07
N LEU A 4 -5.03 -1.41 -9.41
CA LEU A 4 -6.33 -0.82 -9.69
C LEU A 4 -7.00 -1.43 -10.93
N ASN A 5 -6.21 -1.64 -12.00
CA ASN A 5 -6.74 -2.24 -13.23
C ASN A 5 -7.19 -3.69 -13.01
N ALA A 6 -6.47 -4.46 -12.19
CA ALA A 6 -6.88 -5.81 -11.82
C ALA A 6 -8.22 -5.81 -11.07
N ILE A 7 -8.39 -4.92 -10.09
CA ILE A 7 -9.66 -4.77 -9.34
C ILE A 7 -10.82 -4.48 -10.29
N ILE A 8 -10.66 -3.50 -11.18
CA ILE A 8 -11.72 -3.10 -12.11
C ILE A 8 -12.04 -4.25 -13.07
N GLY A 9 -11.04 -4.87 -13.69
CA GLY A 9 -11.25 -5.93 -14.66
C GLY A 9 -11.97 -7.15 -14.06
N PHE A 10 -11.57 -7.61 -12.87
CA PHE A 10 -12.25 -8.72 -12.21
C PHE A 10 -13.64 -8.34 -11.70
N ALA A 11 -13.86 -7.09 -11.27
CA ALA A 11 -15.18 -6.61 -10.88
C ALA A 11 -16.14 -6.55 -12.08
N GLU A 12 -15.66 -6.13 -13.25
CA GLU A 12 -16.41 -6.16 -14.51
C GLU A 12 -16.77 -7.59 -14.91
N MET A 13 -15.85 -8.55 -14.77
CA MET A 13 -16.12 -9.96 -15.06
C MET A 13 -17.18 -10.57 -14.11
N LEU A 14 -17.19 -10.19 -12.84
CA LEU A 14 -18.23 -10.57 -11.88
C LEU A 14 -19.57 -9.93 -12.24
N HIS A 15 -19.57 -8.62 -12.51
CA HIS A 15 -20.78 -7.86 -12.83
C HIS A 15 -21.44 -8.33 -14.13
N GLY A 16 -20.62 -8.66 -15.14
CA GLY A 16 -21.08 -9.14 -16.43
C GLY A 16 -21.49 -10.62 -16.44
N GLU A 17 -21.38 -11.33 -15.31
CA GLU A 17 -21.74 -12.75 -15.21
C GLU A 17 -21.15 -13.59 -16.36
N ILE A 18 -19.86 -13.41 -16.69
CA ILE A 18 -19.24 -13.96 -17.92
C ILE A 18 -19.21 -15.50 -18.01
N PHE A 19 -19.49 -16.20 -16.91
CA PHE A 19 -19.62 -17.65 -16.82
C PHE A 19 -21.06 -18.08 -16.49
N GLY A 20 -22.04 -17.22 -16.76
CA GLY A 20 -23.43 -17.38 -16.37
C GLY A 20 -23.69 -16.85 -14.96
N LYS A 21 -24.87 -17.16 -14.41
CA LYS A 21 -25.30 -16.64 -13.11
C LYS A 21 -24.25 -16.85 -12.02
N LEU A 22 -24.17 -15.89 -11.10
CA LEU A 22 -23.33 -16.00 -9.91
C LEU A 22 -23.55 -17.35 -9.20
N GLY A 23 -22.44 -18.05 -8.93
CA GLY A 23 -22.43 -19.41 -8.42
C GLY A 23 -21.31 -20.28 -8.98
N SER A 24 -20.73 -19.91 -10.13
CA SER A 24 -19.53 -20.57 -10.66
C SER A 24 -18.35 -20.46 -9.67
N PRO A 25 -17.59 -21.55 -9.42
CA PRO A 25 -16.38 -21.51 -8.60
C PRO A 25 -15.36 -20.46 -9.06
N LYS A 26 -15.34 -20.12 -10.35
CA LYS A 26 -14.46 -19.09 -10.91
C LYS A 26 -14.70 -17.70 -10.33
N TYR A 27 -15.92 -17.39 -9.90
CA TYR A 27 -16.22 -16.11 -9.26
C TYR A 27 -15.59 -15.98 -7.88
N ARG A 28 -15.33 -17.10 -7.19
CA ARG A 28 -14.58 -17.08 -5.95
C ARG A 28 -13.11 -16.70 -6.19
N GLU A 29 -12.52 -17.20 -7.27
CA GLU A 29 -11.16 -16.82 -7.68
C GLU A 29 -11.10 -15.30 -7.97
N TYR A 30 -12.02 -14.77 -8.77
CA TYR A 30 -12.05 -13.32 -9.08
C TYR A 30 -12.28 -12.44 -7.86
N SER A 31 -13.18 -12.86 -6.96
CA SER A 31 -13.37 -12.15 -5.69
C SER A 31 -12.09 -12.14 -4.84
N LEU A 32 -11.31 -13.23 -4.85
CA LEU A 32 -10.04 -13.31 -4.15
C LEU A 32 -8.98 -12.42 -4.81
N ASP A 33 -8.91 -12.40 -6.13
CA ASP A 33 -7.97 -11.55 -6.88
C ASP A 33 -8.25 -10.06 -6.66
N ILE A 34 -9.53 -9.66 -6.62
CA ILE A 34 -9.96 -8.31 -6.23
C ILE A 34 -9.48 -7.98 -4.82
N PHE A 35 -9.74 -8.86 -3.86
CA PHE A 35 -9.38 -8.67 -2.46
C PHE A 35 -7.86 -8.50 -2.29
N ASN A 36 -7.07 -9.37 -2.90
CA ASN A 36 -5.61 -9.31 -2.85
C ASN A 36 -5.07 -8.03 -3.49
N SER A 37 -5.61 -7.66 -4.66
CA SER A 37 -5.21 -6.43 -5.37
C SER A 37 -5.57 -5.16 -4.59
N ALA A 38 -6.71 -5.15 -3.90
CA ALA A 38 -7.14 -4.04 -3.04
C ALA A 38 -6.23 -3.88 -1.82
N ASN A 39 -5.86 -4.98 -1.15
CA ASN A 39 -4.91 -4.93 -0.03
C ASN A 39 -3.53 -4.47 -0.49
N HIS A 40 -3.06 -4.94 -1.65
CA HIS A 40 -1.78 -4.48 -2.20
C HIS A 40 -1.81 -2.98 -2.51
N LEU A 41 -2.91 -2.47 -3.07
CA LEU A 41 -3.08 -1.04 -3.31
C LEU A 41 -3.11 -0.24 -1.99
N LEU A 42 -3.80 -0.76 -0.97
CA LEU A 42 -3.85 -0.12 0.34
C LEU A 42 -2.46 -0.03 1.00
N ALA A 43 -1.66 -1.09 0.90
CA ALA A 43 -0.27 -1.07 1.39
C ALA A 43 0.54 0.05 0.72
N ILE A 44 0.48 0.16 -0.62
CA ILE A 44 1.17 1.23 -1.35
C ILE A 44 0.71 2.62 -0.90
N ILE A 45 -0.59 2.82 -0.73
CA ILE A 45 -1.13 4.11 -0.27
C ILE A 45 -0.62 4.43 1.14
N THR A 46 -0.60 3.43 2.03
CA THR A 46 -0.12 3.57 3.40
C THR A 46 1.35 3.97 3.42
N ASP A 47 2.19 3.29 2.63
CA ASP A 47 3.62 3.60 2.52
C ASP A 47 3.86 5.04 2.02
N ILE A 48 3.08 5.49 1.02
CA ILE A 48 3.15 6.87 0.51
C ILE A 48 2.75 7.88 1.58
N LEU A 49 1.69 7.60 2.34
CA LEU A 49 1.24 8.47 3.42
C LEU A 49 2.29 8.55 4.53
N ASP A 50 2.93 7.45 4.88
CA ASP A 50 3.97 7.42 5.90
C ASP A 50 5.23 8.15 5.44
N LEU A 51 5.64 8.00 4.18
CA LEU A 51 6.71 8.82 3.60
C LEU A 51 6.37 10.31 3.63
N SER A 52 5.13 10.67 3.24
CA SER A 52 4.68 12.07 3.23
C SER A 52 4.70 12.69 4.64
N LYS A 53 4.37 11.91 5.68
CA LYS A 53 4.48 12.37 7.07
C LYS A 53 5.93 12.67 7.45
N ILE A 54 6.86 11.79 7.09
CA ILE A 54 8.30 11.97 7.35
C ILE A 54 8.82 13.24 6.65
N GLU A 55 8.47 13.45 5.38
CA GLU A 55 8.91 14.64 4.63
C GLU A 55 8.27 15.94 5.14
N SER A 56 7.03 15.87 5.66
CA SER A 56 6.35 17.03 6.26
C SER A 56 6.93 17.44 7.61
N GLN A 57 7.55 16.51 8.33
CA GLN A 57 8.42 16.81 9.46
C GLN A 57 9.76 17.33 8.91
N LYS A 58 9.79 18.61 8.53
CA LYS A 58 11.05 19.34 8.36
C LYS A 58 11.85 19.18 9.65
N TYR A 59 12.83 18.28 9.66
CA TYR A 59 13.80 18.21 10.74
C TYR A 59 14.60 19.51 10.69
N GLU A 60 14.28 20.45 11.57
CA GLU A 60 15.18 21.56 11.89
C GLU A 60 16.35 20.98 12.66
N VAL A 61 17.33 20.44 11.93
CA VAL A 61 18.60 20.05 12.50
C VAL A 61 19.34 21.34 12.82
N THR A 62 19.30 21.75 14.08
CA THR A 62 20.17 22.81 14.59
C THR A 62 21.54 22.21 14.92
N PRO A 63 22.59 22.51 14.12
CA PRO A 63 23.92 22.00 14.42
C PRO A 63 24.43 22.63 15.71
N GLU A 64 24.69 21.81 16.73
CA GLU A 64 25.35 22.20 17.96
C GLU A 64 26.79 21.70 17.97
N ARG A 65 27.71 22.49 18.53
CA ARG A 65 29.10 22.04 18.74
C ARG A 65 29.14 21.07 19.91
N VAL A 66 29.20 19.78 19.59
CA VAL A 66 29.45 18.72 20.58
C VAL A 66 30.92 18.30 20.56
N ALA A 67 31.52 18.12 21.73
CA ALA A 67 32.86 17.57 21.81
C ALA A 67 32.80 16.05 21.59
N PRO A 68 33.65 15.45 20.73
CA PRO A 68 33.62 14.00 20.45
C PRO A 68 33.82 13.09 21.67
N ARG A 69 34.37 13.64 22.77
CA ARG A 69 34.52 12.92 24.04
C ARG A 69 33.17 12.67 24.73
N ASP A 70 32.22 13.58 24.55
CA ASP A 70 30.93 13.56 25.24
C ASP A 70 29.92 12.62 24.55
N THR A 71 30.18 12.23 23.29
CA THR A 71 29.32 11.31 22.52
C THR A 71 29.66 9.83 22.74
N LEU A 72 30.77 9.50 23.42
CA LEU A 72 31.25 8.12 23.62
C LEU A 72 30.68 7.42 24.86
N HIS A 73 29.80 8.06 25.63
CA HIS A 73 29.15 7.46 26.80
C HIS A 73 27.79 6.80 26.49
N TRP A 74 27.39 6.75 25.21
CA TRP A 74 26.09 6.21 24.75
C TRP A 74 26.25 5.01 23.81
N VAL A 75 27.19 4.12 24.13
CA VAL A 75 27.34 2.80 23.48
C VAL A 75 27.44 1.72 24.55
#